data_AF-A0AAW2SA32-F1
#
_entry.id   AF-A0AAW2SA32-F1
#
_cell.length_a   1.000
_cell.length_b   1.000
_cell.length_c   1.000
_cell.angle_alpha   90.00
_cell.angle_beta   90.00
_cell.angle_gamma   90.00
#
_symmetry.space_group_name_H-M   'P 1'
#
loop_
_entity.id
_entity.type
_entity.pdbx_description
1 polymer ?
#
loop_
_entity_poly.entity_id
_entity_poly.type
_entity_poly.pdbx_seq_one_letter_code
_entity_poly.pdbx_strand_id
1 'polypeptide(L)'
;MALNFQWFCYRSLTVSSNMLSTIARINLVSSHPEVYDPCDDSFALVDALLADRANLLEHHPSICVEIGCGSGYVITSLALLLGKEDSDAYYIATDINPHAVRVTCETLLAHGCHAEVVNTDIASGLEKRLSRSVDVMVVNPPYVPTPEEEVGRHGIASAWAGGENGRSVIDKILPVADKLLSDKGWLYLVTLTANNPLELCLQMRKKGYASRIILQRSTEEESLHVINFWRDLDTLLEANECMALNKTENGLATESTPFTPFSIWKYGKRNFN
;
A
#
# COMPACT_ATOMS: atom_id res chain seq x y z
N MET A 1 -35.64 8.09 11.56
CA MET A 1 -35.71 7.80 10.12
C MET A 1 -34.28 7.48 9.70
N ALA A 2 -33.89 6.21 9.78
CA ALA A 2 -32.52 5.76 9.53
C ALA A 2 -32.33 5.61 8.02
N LEU A 3 -31.38 6.36 7.44
CA LEU A 3 -31.02 6.24 6.04
C LEU A 3 -30.08 5.05 5.88
N ASN A 4 -30.62 3.96 5.33
CA ASN A 4 -29.86 2.86 4.75
C ASN A 4 -29.07 3.41 3.55
N PHE A 5 -27.77 3.59 3.70
CA PHE A 5 -26.88 3.83 2.58
C PHE A 5 -26.26 2.50 2.14
N GLN A 6 -26.99 1.81 1.26
CA GLN A 6 -26.48 0.67 0.51
C GLN A 6 -26.00 1.19 -0.84
N TRP A 7 -24.70 1.49 -0.94
CA TRP A 7 -24.10 1.98 -2.18
C TRP A 7 -23.57 0.81 -3.01
N PHE A 8 -24.17 0.62 -4.19
CA PHE A 8 -23.71 -0.32 -5.21
C PHE A 8 -22.72 0.37 -6.14
N CYS A 9 -21.48 -0.13 -6.20
CA CYS A 9 -20.58 0.13 -7.32
C CYS A 9 -20.46 -1.16 -8.16
N TYR A 10 -21.27 -1.29 -9.20
CA TYR A 10 -21.16 -2.36 -10.18
C TYR A 10 -20.44 -1.87 -11.45
N ARG A 11 -19.26 -2.43 -11.74
CA ARG A 11 -18.91 -2.93 -13.08
C ARG A 11 -17.65 -3.82 -13.07
N SER A 12 -17.90 -5.09 -13.42
CA SER A 12 -17.01 -6.11 -14.01
C SER A 12 -15.72 -6.50 -13.28
N LEU A 13 -15.86 -7.11 -12.11
CA LEU A 13 -14.90 -8.11 -11.62
C LEU A 13 -15.68 -9.41 -11.33
N THR A 14 -15.25 -10.54 -11.87
CA THR A 14 -15.76 -11.88 -11.50
C THR A 14 -15.21 -12.26 -10.12
N VAL A 15 -15.64 -11.53 -9.08
CA VAL A 15 -15.41 -11.91 -7.69
C VAL A 15 -16.63 -12.72 -7.24
N SER A 16 -16.41 -13.85 -6.57
CA SER A 16 -17.51 -14.67 -6.03
C SER A 16 -18.42 -13.81 -5.16
N SER A 17 -19.74 -13.92 -5.37
CA SER A 17 -20.76 -13.16 -4.64
C SER A 17 -20.67 -13.36 -3.11
N ASN A 18 -20.20 -14.53 -2.66
CA ASN A 18 -19.98 -14.83 -1.25
C ASN A 18 -18.74 -14.13 -0.64
N MET A 19 -17.76 -13.78 -1.47
CA MET A 19 -16.57 -13.05 -1.01
C MET A 19 -16.84 -11.56 -0.93
N LEU A 20 -17.43 -10.98 -1.99
CA LEU A 20 -17.90 -9.59 -1.95
C LEU A 20 -18.85 -9.39 -0.78
N SER A 21 -19.72 -10.36 -0.50
CA SER A 21 -20.59 -10.30 0.67
C SER A 21 -19.85 -10.42 2.00
N THR A 22 -18.66 -11.04 2.07
CA THR A 22 -17.88 -11.14 3.32
C THR A 22 -17.10 -9.85 3.58
N ILE A 23 -16.44 -9.29 2.56
CA ILE A 23 -15.69 -8.03 2.68
C ILE A 23 -16.64 -6.85 2.90
N ALA A 24 -17.75 -6.80 2.16
CA ALA A 24 -18.82 -5.81 2.40
C ALA A 24 -19.51 -5.97 3.77
N ARG A 25 -19.23 -7.05 4.51
CA ARG A 25 -19.71 -7.30 5.87
C ARG A 25 -18.66 -7.03 6.95
N ILE A 26 -17.49 -6.47 6.59
CA ILE A 26 -16.60 -5.91 7.60
C ILE A 26 -17.29 -4.69 8.18
N ASN A 27 -18.10 -4.94 9.20
CA ASN A 27 -18.82 -3.91 9.90
C ASN A 27 -17.82 -3.15 10.78
N LEU A 28 -18.06 -1.86 10.97
CA LEU A 28 -17.40 -1.12 12.04
C LEU A 28 -17.87 -1.71 13.38
N VAL A 29 -17.06 -2.60 13.94
CA VAL A 29 -17.37 -3.31 15.19
C VAL A 29 -16.81 -2.60 16.42
N SER A 30 -15.83 -1.73 16.21
CA SER A 30 -15.20 -0.90 17.23
C SER A 30 -14.82 0.43 16.61
N SER A 31 -14.91 1.49 17.40
CA SER A 31 -14.49 2.82 17.01
C SER A 31 -13.87 3.53 18.21
N HIS A 32 -12.96 4.45 17.93
CA HIS A 32 -12.35 5.30 18.94
C HIS A 32 -12.19 6.71 18.35
N PRO A 33 -12.46 7.80 19.09
CA PRO A 33 -12.38 9.16 18.56
C PRO A 33 -11.01 9.55 17.98
N GLU A 34 -9.96 8.83 18.38
CA GLU A 34 -8.59 9.04 17.90
C GLU A 34 -8.14 8.02 16.84
N VAL A 35 -9.04 7.14 16.36
CA VAL A 35 -8.73 6.16 15.32
C VAL A 35 -9.46 6.55 14.04
N TYR A 36 -8.77 6.41 12.91
CA TYR A 36 -9.31 6.71 11.60
C TYR A 36 -10.37 5.69 11.20
N ASP A 37 -11.60 6.16 11.04
CA ASP A 37 -12.68 5.34 10.51
C ASP A 37 -12.44 5.06 9.01
N PRO A 38 -12.73 3.85 8.52
CA PRO A 38 -12.62 3.55 7.09
C PRO A 38 -13.42 4.54 6.25
N CYS A 39 -12.77 5.16 5.27
CA CYS A 39 -13.41 6.04 4.32
C CYS A 39 -13.04 5.68 2.87
N ASP A 40 -13.33 6.56 1.92
CA ASP A 40 -13.18 6.34 0.48
C ASP A 40 -11.80 5.79 0.06
N ASP A 41 -10.75 6.17 0.79
CA ASP A 41 -9.36 5.74 0.60
C ASP A 41 -9.12 4.28 1.01
N SER A 42 -9.64 3.90 2.18
CA SER A 42 -9.61 2.56 2.75
C SER A 42 -10.40 1.61 1.85
N PHE A 43 -11.56 2.07 1.37
CA PHE A 43 -12.38 1.32 0.42
C PHE A 43 -11.69 1.18 -0.94
N ALA A 44 -11.05 2.24 -1.44
CA ALA A 44 -10.30 2.19 -2.68
C ALA A 44 -9.14 1.19 -2.62
N LEU A 45 -8.42 1.14 -1.49
CA LEU A 45 -7.34 0.17 -1.30
C LEU A 45 -7.88 -1.27 -1.30
N VAL A 46 -8.96 -1.55 -0.59
CA VAL A 46 -9.58 -2.89 -0.59
C VAL A 46 -10.14 -3.26 -1.96
N ASP A 47 -10.75 -2.31 -2.69
CA ASP A 47 -11.22 -2.53 -4.05
C ASP A 47 -10.07 -2.81 -5.03
N ALA A 48 -8.93 -2.17 -4.84
CA ALA A 48 -7.71 -2.45 -5.61
C ALA A 48 -7.19 -3.87 -5.31
N LEU A 49 -7.14 -4.28 -4.04
CA LEU A 49 -6.76 -5.64 -3.65
C LEU A 49 -7.73 -6.68 -4.23
N LEU A 50 -9.04 -6.39 -4.24
CA LEU A 50 -10.06 -7.22 -4.87
C LEU A 50 -9.89 -7.33 -6.39
N ALA A 51 -9.57 -6.21 -7.05
CA ALA A 51 -9.28 -6.19 -8.48
C ALA A 51 -8.02 -7.00 -8.84
N ASP A 52 -7.02 -7.00 -7.97
CA ASP A 52 -5.75 -7.72 -8.15
C ASP A 52 -5.76 -9.14 -7.54
N ARG A 53 -6.92 -9.61 -7.05
CA ARG A 53 -7.06 -10.85 -6.28
C ARG A 53 -6.47 -12.08 -6.98
N ALA A 54 -6.74 -12.26 -8.27
CA ALA A 54 -6.26 -13.43 -9.00
C ALA A 54 -4.72 -13.49 -8.97
N ASN A 55 -4.07 -12.35 -9.16
CA ASN A 55 -2.61 -12.24 -9.10
C ASN A 55 -2.11 -12.44 -7.66
N LEU A 56 -2.81 -11.92 -6.65
CA LEU A 56 -2.48 -12.13 -5.24
C LEU A 56 -2.57 -13.61 -4.81
N LEU A 57 -3.57 -14.35 -5.30
CA LEU A 57 -3.68 -15.79 -5.04
C LEU A 57 -2.57 -16.58 -5.73
N GLU A 58 -2.29 -16.27 -7.00
CA GLU A 58 -1.19 -16.88 -7.74
C GLU A 58 0.17 -16.57 -7.10
N HIS A 59 0.31 -15.38 -6.52
CA HIS A 59 1.51 -14.92 -5.81
C HIS A 59 1.79 -15.67 -4.49
N HIS A 60 0.78 -16.34 -3.93
CA HIS A 60 0.87 -17.20 -2.75
C HIS A 60 1.74 -16.57 -1.63
N PRO A 61 1.35 -15.39 -1.10
CA PRO A 61 2.18 -14.68 -0.12
C PRO A 61 2.24 -15.42 1.21
N SER A 62 3.43 -15.48 1.79
CA SER A 62 3.69 -16.14 3.08
C SER A 62 3.61 -15.16 4.24
N ILE A 63 4.03 -13.90 4.03
CA ILE A 63 3.98 -12.83 5.04
C ILE A 63 3.35 -11.59 4.43
N CYS A 64 2.26 -11.13 5.03
CA CYS A 64 1.55 -9.92 4.67
C CYS A 64 1.68 -8.88 5.79
N VAL A 65 2.02 -7.64 5.46
CA VAL A 65 2.19 -6.55 6.43
C VAL A 65 1.30 -5.36 6.06
N GLU A 66 0.56 -4.83 7.03
CA GLU A 66 -0.03 -3.49 6.96
C GLU A 66 0.79 -2.48 7.79
N ILE A 67 1.10 -1.32 7.19
CA ILE A 67 1.69 -0.18 7.90
C ILE A 67 0.63 0.91 8.08
N GLY A 68 0.34 1.27 9.33
CA GLY A 68 -0.70 2.23 9.70
C GLY A 68 -2.09 1.61 9.66
N CYS A 69 -2.34 0.58 10.50
CA CYS A 69 -3.55 -0.23 10.38
C CYS A 69 -4.85 0.44 10.81
N GLY A 70 -4.80 1.53 11.58
CA GLY A 70 -5.99 2.31 11.95
C GLY A 70 -7.09 1.45 12.57
N SER A 71 -8.24 1.39 11.91
CA SER A 71 -9.39 0.57 12.32
C SER A 71 -9.23 -0.93 12.09
N GLY A 72 -8.19 -1.36 11.38
CA GLY A 72 -7.92 -2.75 11.01
C GLY A 72 -8.71 -3.23 9.79
N TYR A 73 -9.43 -2.33 9.10
CA TYR A 73 -10.29 -2.66 7.97
C TYR A 73 -9.51 -3.32 6.82
N VAL A 74 -8.33 -2.79 6.46
CA VAL A 74 -7.55 -3.26 5.32
C VAL A 74 -6.84 -4.59 5.62
N ILE A 75 -6.13 -4.74 6.75
CA ILE A 75 -5.51 -6.03 7.10
C ILE A 75 -6.56 -7.15 7.24
N THR A 76 -7.72 -6.85 7.83
CA THR A 76 -8.82 -7.83 7.95
C THR A 76 -9.36 -8.19 6.57
N SER A 77 -9.53 -7.21 5.67
CA SER A 77 -9.95 -7.46 4.30
C SER A 77 -8.95 -8.32 3.53
N LEU A 78 -7.66 -8.03 3.66
CA LEU A 78 -6.58 -8.80 3.03
C LEU A 78 -6.56 -10.25 3.54
N ALA A 79 -6.72 -10.44 4.86
CA ALA A 79 -6.81 -11.76 5.46
C ALA A 79 -8.01 -12.57 4.96
N LEU A 80 -9.20 -11.95 4.85
CA LEU A 80 -10.39 -12.61 4.31
C LEU A 80 -10.28 -12.93 2.81
N LEU A 81 -9.59 -12.07 2.05
CA LEU A 81 -9.40 -12.22 0.61
C LEU A 81 -8.51 -13.42 0.27
N LEU A 82 -7.44 -13.60 1.06
CA LEU A 82 -6.43 -14.65 0.88
C LEU A 82 -6.76 -15.94 1.66
N GLY A 83 -7.40 -15.84 2.82
CA GLY A 83 -7.57 -16.92 3.80
C GLY A 83 -8.67 -17.95 3.50
N LYS A 84 -8.92 -18.32 2.24
CA LYS A 84 -9.81 -19.46 1.93
C LYS A 84 -9.14 -20.51 1.04
N GLU A 85 -9.21 -21.73 1.58
CA GLU A 85 -8.89 -23.06 1.07
C GLU A 85 -7.40 -23.50 1.06
N ASP A 86 -6.39 -22.64 0.83
CA ASP A 86 -4.99 -23.10 0.80
C ASP A 86 -3.91 -22.06 1.20
N SER A 87 -4.25 -20.96 1.90
CA SER A 87 -3.29 -19.91 2.26
C SER A 87 -2.90 -19.92 3.73
N ASP A 88 -1.63 -20.24 4.02
CA ASP A 88 -0.98 -20.15 5.34
C ASP A 88 -0.29 -18.79 5.58
N ALA A 89 -0.81 -17.71 4.98
CA ALA A 89 -0.19 -16.39 5.10
C ALA A 89 -0.20 -15.91 6.56
N TYR A 90 0.96 -15.43 7.03
CA TYR A 90 1.10 -14.76 8.32
C TYR A 90 0.86 -13.26 8.17
N TYR A 91 -0.02 -12.70 8.98
CA TYR A 91 -0.41 -11.29 8.92
C TYR A 91 0.22 -10.51 10.07
N ILE A 92 0.79 -9.35 9.76
CA ILE A 92 1.31 -8.39 10.73
C ILE A 92 0.70 -7.02 10.42
N ALA A 93 0.31 -6.29 11.45
CA ALA A 93 -0.17 -4.93 11.33
C ALA A 93 0.59 -4.03 12.31
N THR A 94 0.89 -2.80 11.89
CA THR A 94 1.59 -1.82 12.73
C THR A 94 0.83 -0.52 12.76
N ASP A 95 0.84 0.15 13.91
CA ASP A 95 0.35 1.51 14.03
C ASP A 95 1.08 2.24 15.16
N ILE A 96 1.34 3.53 14.97
CA ILE A 96 1.95 4.38 16.01
C ILE A 96 0.94 4.70 17.12
N ASN A 97 -0.35 4.69 16.80
CA ASN A 97 -1.44 4.96 17.73
C ASN A 97 -1.83 3.69 18.51
N PRO A 98 -1.66 3.65 19.85
CA PRO A 98 -2.05 2.48 20.65
C PRO A 98 -3.55 2.20 20.63
N HIS A 99 -4.40 3.20 20.37
CA HIS A 99 -5.84 2.99 20.20
C HIS A 99 -6.15 2.26 18.90
N ALA A 100 -5.43 2.55 17.81
CA ALA A 100 -5.58 1.85 16.52
C ALA A 100 -5.20 0.37 16.65
N VAL A 101 -4.15 0.06 17.42
CA VAL A 101 -3.75 -1.32 17.73
C VAL A 101 -4.88 -2.08 18.43
N ARG A 102 -5.53 -1.47 19.44
CA ARG A 102 -6.68 -2.08 20.12
C ARG A 102 -7.86 -2.30 19.16
N VAL A 103 -8.25 -1.26 18.42
CA VAL A 103 -9.40 -1.33 17.50
C VAL A 103 -9.14 -2.39 16.42
N THR A 104 -7.93 -2.46 15.87
CA THR A 104 -7.55 -3.48 14.88
C THR A 104 -7.67 -4.90 15.44
N CYS A 105 -7.22 -5.15 16.68
CA CYS A 105 -7.40 -6.45 17.34
C CYS A 105 -8.87 -6.83 17.49
N GLU A 106 -9.73 -5.89 17.87
CA GLU A 106 -11.18 -6.10 18.01
C GLU A 106 -11.83 -6.38 16.65
N THR A 107 -11.43 -5.65 15.59
CA THR A 107 -11.88 -5.87 14.21
C THR A 107 -11.48 -7.26 13.71
N LEU A 108 -10.23 -7.67 13.88
CA LEU A 108 -9.76 -9.01 13.47
C LEU A 108 -10.54 -10.11 14.18
N LEU A 109 -10.70 -9.99 15.50
CA LEU A 109 -11.41 -10.97 16.32
C LEU A 109 -12.87 -11.13 15.89
N ALA A 110 -13.57 -10.03 15.63
CA ALA A 110 -14.97 -10.05 15.22
C ALA A 110 -15.20 -10.74 13.87
N HIS A 111 -14.17 -10.80 13.01
CA HIS A 111 -14.24 -11.40 11.68
C HIS A 111 -13.55 -12.77 11.59
N GLY A 112 -13.08 -13.32 12.72
CA GLY A 112 -12.41 -14.62 12.76
C GLY A 112 -11.05 -14.63 12.07
N CYS A 113 -10.40 -13.46 11.96
CA CYS A 113 -9.08 -13.31 11.38
C CYS A 113 -8.02 -13.20 12.48
N HIS A 114 -6.77 -13.46 12.13
CA HIS A 114 -5.63 -13.34 13.04
C HIS A 114 -4.49 -12.56 12.37
N ALA A 115 -3.92 -11.61 13.10
CA ALA A 115 -2.68 -10.92 12.75
C ALA A 115 -1.93 -10.53 14.03
N GLU A 116 -0.61 -10.43 13.95
CA GLU A 116 0.22 -9.82 15.00
C GLU A 116 0.15 -8.30 14.87
N VAL A 117 -0.47 -7.62 15.84
CA VAL A 117 -0.65 -6.16 15.82
C VAL A 117 0.35 -5.51 16.77
N VAL A 118 1.22 -4.64 16.25
CA VAL A 118 2.36 -4.06 16.98
C VAL A 118 2.24 -2.55 17.04
N ASN A 119 2.29 -1.98 18.25
CA ASN A 119 2.39 -0.54 18.42
C ASN A 119 3.83 -0.07 18.15
N THR A 120 4.09 0.57 17.01
CA THR A 120 5.43 1.01 16.60
C THR A 120 5.36 2.10 15.54
N ASP A 121 6.46 2.84 15.38
CA ASP A 121 6.64 3.78 14.27
C ASP A 121 7.07 3.02 13.00
N ILE A 122 6.19 3.01 11.99
CA ILE A 122 6.33 2.28 10.71
C ILE A 122 6.61 0.79 10.93
N ALA A 123 7.88 0.40 11.10
CA ALA A 123 8.28 -0.98 11.35
C ALA A 123 9.47 -1.06 12.33
N SER A 124 9.64 -0.03 13.16
CA SER A 124 10.73 0.04 14.14
C SER A 124 10.71 -1.20 15.05
N GLY A 125 11.89 -1.80 15.25
CA GLY A 125 12.06 -3.07 15.96
C GLY A 125 11.77 -4.34 15.15
N LEU A 126 11.05 -4.24 14.03
CA LEU A 126 10.74 -5.40 13.16
C LEU A 126 11.71 -5.53 11.98
N GLU A 127 12.42 -4.45 11.60
CA GLU A 127 13.21 -4.39 10.36
C GLU A 127 14.21 -5.56 10.20
N LYS A 128 14.95 -5.90 11.26
CA LYS A 128 15.95 -6.97 11.21
C LYS A 128 15.32 -8.36 11.02
N ARG A 129 14.17 -8.59 11.66
CA ARG A 129 13.46 -9.87 11.62
C ARG A 129 12.70 -10.08 10.31
N LEU A 130 12.15 -9.00 9.76
CA LEU A 130 11.35 -9.03 8.54
C LEU A 130 12.15 -8.64 7.29
N SER A 131 13.47 -8.50 7.42
CA SER A 131 14.34 -8.16 6.30
C SER A 131 14.19 -9.18 5.19
N ARG A 132 13.84 -8.73 3.99
CA ARG A 132 13.66 -9.56 2.79
C ARG A 132 12.62 -10.69 2.91
N SER A 133 11.63 -10.56 3.77
CA SER A 133 10.64 -11.64 4.01
C SER A 133 9.19 -11.25 3.72
N VAL A 134 8.88 -9.97 3.51
CA VAL A 134 7.48 -9.50 3.34
C VAL A 134 7.02 -9.67 1.90
N ASP A 135 6.09 -10.60 1.65
CA ASP A 135 5.62 -10.91 0.30
C ASP A 135 4.56 -9.92 -0.20
N VAL A 136 3.75 -9.36 0.70
CA VAL A 136 2.78 -8.29 0.41
C VAL A 136 2.83 -7.25 1.52
N MET A 137 2.97 -5.99 1.16
CA MET A 137 2.85 -4.84 2.04
C MET A 137 1.71 -3.96 1.55
N VAL A 138 0.82 -3.55 2.45
CA VAL A 138 -0.26 -2.61 2.17
C VAL A 138 -0.10 -1.37 3.04
N VAL A 139 -0.22 -0.20 2.44
CA VAL A 139 0.01 1.08 3.11
C VAL A 139 -1.03 2.08 2.65
N ASN A 140 -1.83 2.56 3.62
CA ASN A 140 -2.65 3.74 3.49
C ASN A 140 -2.07 4.85 4.37
N PRO A 141 -1.07 5.62 3.89
CA PRO A 141 -0.30 6.51 4.74
C PRO A 141 -1.05 7.83 5.02
N PRO A 142 -0.63 8.62 6.01
CA PRO A 142 -1.00 10.04 6.08
C PRO A 142 -0.46 10.76 4.83
N TYR A 143 -1.34 11.08 3.89
CA TYR A 143 -0.99 11.57 2.56
C TYR A 143 -1.54 12.97 2.25
N VAL A 144 -2.29 13.60 3.16
CA VAL A 144 -2.87 14.91 2.92
C VAL A 144 -1.78 15.98 3.08
N PRO A 145 -1.60 16.90 2.12
CA PRO A 145 -0.70 18.02 2.29
C PRO A 145 -1.09 18.89 3.49
N THR A 146 -0.19 19.01 4.45
CA THR A 146 -0.37 19.80 5.67
C THR A 146 0.93 20.54 5.99
N PRO A 147 0.89 21.58 6.84
CA PRO A 147 2.12 22.13 7.40
C PRO A 147 2.96 21.02 8.08
N GLU A 148 4.28 21.10 7.96
CA GLU A 148 5.19 20.05 8.43
C GLU A 148 5.11 19.87 9.96
N GLU A 149 4.81 20.95 10.68
CA GLU A 149 4.61 20.93 12.12
C GLU A 149 3.41 20.08 12.58
N GLU A 150 2.49 19.72 11.68
CA GLU A 150 1.33 18.87 11.97
C GLU A 150 1.64 17.38 11.84
N VAL A 151 2.75 17.02 11.17
CA VAL A 151 3.17 15.62 10.99
C VAL A 151 3.55 15.01 12.33
N GLY A 152 2.91 13.90 12.68
CA GLY A 152 3.20 13.16 13.92
C GLY A 152 2.74 13.86 15.20
N ARG A 153 1.87 14.88 15.12
CA ARG A 153 1.23 15.44 16.33
C ARG A 153 0.23 14.46 16.93
N HIS A 154 0.11 14.49 18.26
CA HIS A 154 -0.82 13.62 18.99
C HIS A 154 -2.27 13.85 18.56
N GLY A 155 -3.04 12.77 18.52
CA GLY A 155 -4.46 12.75 18.18
C GLY A 155 -4.75 12.31 16.75
N ILE A 156 -6.03 12.39 16.37
CA ILE A 156 -6.55 11.86 15.10
C ILE A 156 -5.90 12.49 13.86
N ALA A 157 -5.40 13.72 13.96
CA ALA A 157 -4.79 14.44 12.83
C ALA A 157 -3.57 13.72 12.23
N SER A 158 -2.86 12.94 13.03
CA SER A 158 -1.76 12.10 12.54
C SER A 158 -2.19 11.05 11.51
N ALA A 159 -3.48 10.72 11.42
CA ALA A 159 -3.99 9.78 10.42
C ALA A 159 -3.95 10.33 8.99
N TRP A 160 -3.99 11.65 8.81
CA TRP A 160 -4.00 12.26 7.47
C TRP A 160 -2.83 13.23 7.21
N ALA A 161 -2.25 13.84 8.25
CA ALA A 161 -1.18 14.85 8.12
C ALA A 161 0.10 14.28 7.49
N GLY A 162 0.27 14.51 6.19
CA GLY A 162 1.38 14.00 5.40
C GLY A 162 2.53 15.00 5.22
N GLY A 163 2.42 16.23 5.73
CA GLY A 163 3.47 17.24 5.61
C GLY A 163 3.50 17.91 4.24
N GLU A 164 4.65 18.48 3.87
CA GLU A 164 4.78 19.18 2.59
C GLU A 164 4.48 18.22 1.42
N ASN A 165 3.56 18.63 0.52
CA ASN A 165 3.03 17.80 -0.57
C ASN A 165 2.40 16.46 -0.12
N GLY A 166 2.16 16.27 1.19
CA GLY A 166 1.58 15.06 1.77
C GLY A 166 2.52 13.85 1.71
N ARG A 167 3.84 14.06 1.72
CA ARG A 167 4.83 13.00 1.48
C ARG A 167 5.78 12.67 2.61
N SER A 168 5.88 13.48 3.64
CA SER A 168 6.87 13.34 4.71
C SER A 168 6.82 11.97 5.39
N VAL A 169 5.65 11.34 5.45
CA VAL A 169 5.50 9.95 5.94
C VAL A 169 5.78 8.92 4.84
N ILE A 170 5.27 9.13 3.62
CA ILE A 170 5.51 8.25 2.46
C ILE A 170 7.02 8.06 2.21
N ASP A 171 7.78 9.16 2.21
CA ASP A 171 9.22 9.16 1.93
C ASP A 171 10.03 8.46 3.04
N LYS A 172 9.47 8.30 4.24
CA LYS A 172 10.03 7.45 5.31
C LYS A 172 9.66 5.98 5.15
N ILE A 173 8.46 5.68 4.66
CA ILE A 173 7.98 4.31 4.45
C ILE A 173 8.71 3.63 3.30
N LEU A 174 8.92 4.30 2.16
CA LEU A 174 9.50 3.67 0.96
C LEU A 174 10.89 3.02 1.20
N PRO A 175 11.84 3.66 1.91
CA PRO A 175 13.10 3.01 2.30
C PRO A 175 12.91 1.79 3.20
N VAL A 176 11.93 1.81 4.10
CA VAL A 176 11.62 0.67 4.98
C VAL A 176 11.02 -0.46 4.16
N ALA A 177 10.02 -0.19 3.31
CA ALA A 177 9.43 -1.16 2.39
C ALA A 177 10.49 -1.84 1.52
N ASP A 178 11.41 -1.05 0.96
CA ASP A 178 12.55 -1.56 0.20
C ASP A 178 13.49 -2.45 1.02
N LYS A 179 13.59 -2.34 2.36
CA LYS A 179 14.33 -3.31 3.19
C LYS A 179 13.53 -4.57 3.52
N LEU A 180 12.21 -4.46 3.68
CA LEU A 180 11.38 -5.57 4.19
C LEU A 180 10.86 -6.51 3.11
N LEU A 181 10.49 -6.00 1.94
CA LEU A 181 9.82 -6.78 0.89
C LEU A 181 10.62 -8.04 0.48
N SER A 182 10.05 -9.20 0.19
CA SER A 182 10.89 -10.30 -0.32
C SER A 182 11.37 -10.00 -1.75
N ASP A 183 12.11 -10.91 -2.36
CA ASP A 183 12.46 -10.80 -3.79
C ASP A 183 11.22 -10.86 -4.69
N LYS A 184 10.15 -11.50 -4.20
CA LYS A 184 8.83 -11.50 -4.83
C LYS A 184 7.90 -10.42 -4.26
N GLY A 185 8.34 -9.60 -3.31
CA GLY A 185 7.49 -8.74 -2.51
C GLY A 185 6.75 -7.66 -3.31
N TRP A 186 5.47 -7.48 -3.02
CA TRP A 186 4.60 -6.44 -3.60
C TRP A 186 4.25 -5.38 -2.56
N LEU A 187 4.17 -4.12 -2.98
CA LEU A 187 3.72 -3.00 -2.16
C LEU A 187 2.52 -2.33 -2.81
N TYR A 188 1.39 -2.28 -2.10
CA TYR A 188 0.22 -1.48 -2.47
C TYR A 188 0.22 -0.20 -1.63
N LEU A 189 0.25 0.94 -2.32
CA LEU A 189 0.35 2.27 -1.70
C LEU A 189 -0.79 3.17 -2.19
N VAL A 190 -1.50 3.78 -1.25
CA VAL A 190 -2.48 4.84 -1.53
C VAL A 190 -1.76 6.18 -1.67
N THR A 191 -2.15 6.96 -2.68
CA THR A 191 -1.60 8.30 -2.96
C THR A 191 -2.66 9.22 -3.54
N LEU A 192 -2.52 10.53 -3.34
CA LEU A 192 -3.22 11.58 -4.07
C LEU A 192 -2.36 12.12 -5.22
N THR A 193 -2.99 12.80 -6.19
CA THR A 193 -2.28 13.58 -7.22
C THR A 193 -1.28 14.56 -6.61
N ALA A 194 -1.65 15.19 -5.49
CA ALA A 194 -0.78 16.13 -4.75
C ALA A 194 0.52 15.48 -4.27
N ASN A 195 0.52 14.16 -4.05
CA ASN A 195 1.72 13.42 -3.73
C ASN A 195 2.54 13.05 -4.96
N ASN A 196 2.31 13.62 -6.15
CA ASN A 196 3.11 13.40 -7.36
C ASN A 196 3.46 11.91 -7.64
N PRO A 197 2.47 11.02 -7.82
CA PRO A 197 2.70 9.56 -7.88
C PRO A 197 3.75 9.14 -8.92
N LEU A 198 3.89 9.89 -10.02
CA LEU A 198 4.94 9.67 -11.02
C LEU A 198 6.34 9.72 -10.41
N GLU A 199 6.62 10.69 -9.54
CA GLU A 199 7.91 10.80 -8.88
C GLU A 199 8.15 9.65 -7.88
N LEU A 200 7.13 9.18 -7.16
CA LEU A 200 7.25 7.96 -6.32
C LEU A 200 7.65 6.76 -7.19
N CYS A 201 7.01 6.60 -8.35
CA CYS A 201 7.34 5.55 -9.30
C CYS A 201 8.77 5.66 -9.82
N LEU A 202 9.26 6.86 -10.15
CA LEU A 202 10.63 7.06 -10.58
C LEU A 202 11.64 6.78 -9.47
N GLN A 203 11.34 7.17 -8.22
CA GLN A 203 12.19 6.87 -7.06
C GLN A 203 12.29 5.36 -6.80
N MET A 204 11.15 4.65 -6.83
CA MET A 204 11.12 3.20 -6.67
C MET A 204 11.79 2.47 -7.86
N ARG A 205 11.66 2.99 -9.08
CA ARG A 205 12.34 2.45 -10.27
C ARG A 205 13.86 2.47 -10.13
N LYS A 206 14.43 3.53 -9.57
CA LYS A 206 15.88 3.60 -9.27
C LYS A 206 16.35 2.51 -8.28
N LYS A 207 15.42 1.94 -7.51
CA LYS A 207 15.65 0.82 -6.59
C LYS A 207 15.29 -0.54 -7.19
N GLY A 208 14.97 -0.61 -8.48
CA GLY A 208 14.66 -1.85 -9.18
C GLY A 208 13.20 -2.27 -9.15
N TYR A 209 12.28 -1.36 -8.87
CA TYR A 209 10.85 -1.66 -8.86
C TYR A 209 10.17 -1.24 -10.16
N ALA A 210 9.33 -2.11 -10.68
CA ALA A 210 8.27 -1.73 -11.60
C ALA A 210 7.03 -1.28 -10.82
N SER A 211 6.11 -0.58 -11.48
CA SER A 211 4.91 -0.05 -10.85
C SER A 211 3.70 -0.06 -11.80
N ARG A 212 2.49 -0.14 -11.23
CA ARG A 212 1.22 -0.11 -11.94
C ARG A 212 0.13 0.49 -11.05
N ILE A 213 -0.65 1.44 -11.57
CA ILE A 213 -1.90 1.86 -10.91
C ILE A 213 -2.92 0.74 -11.07
N ILE A 214 -3.39 0.21 -9.94
CA ILE A 214 -4.44 -0.81 -9.90
C ILE A 214 -5.82 -0.16 -9.96
N LEU A 215 -5.96 0.97 -9.26
CA LEU A 215 -7.22 1.68 -9.15
C LEU A 215 -6.94 3.19 -9.09
N GLN A 216 -7.79 3.95 -9.78
CA GLN A 216 -7.83 5.40 -9.72
C GLN A 216 -9.28 5.84 -9.49
N ARG A 217 -9.49 6.74 -8.52
CA ARG A 217 -10.75 7.43 -8.27
C ARG A 217 -10.50 8.92 -8.34
N SER A 218 -11.30 9.62 -9.13
CA SER A 218 -11.16 11.06 -9.32
C SER A 218 -12.44 11.75 -8.88
N THR A 219 -12.27 12.82 -8.12
CA THR A 219 -13.27 13.87 -7.88
C THR A 219 -12.89 15.11 -8.70
N GLU A 220 -13.67 16.18 -8.61
CA GLU A 220 -13.32 17.45 -9.27
C GLU A 220 -12.06 18.10 -8.67
N GLU A 221 -11.78 17.84 -7.39
CA GLU A 221 -10.73 18.51 -6.61
C GLU A 221 -9.46 17.65 -6.51
N GLU A 222 -9.61 16.33 -6.37
CA GLU A 222 -8.49 15.43 -6.12
C GLU A 222 -8.65 14.08 -6.83
N SER A 223 -7.52 13.42 -7.15
CA SER A 223 -7.53 12.03 -7.59
C SER A 223 -6.70 11.14 -6.67
N LEU A 224 -7.35 10.09 -6.19
CA LEU A 224 -6.80 9.02 -5.38
C LEU A 224 -6.32 7.88 -6.29
N HIS A 225 -5.13 7.36 -6.04
CA HIS A 225 -4.51 6.28 -6.78
C HIS A 225 -4.03 5.19 -5.81
N VAL A 226 -4.28 3.94 -6.16
CA VAL A 226 -3.66 2.78 -5.51
C VAL A 226 -2.63 2.19 -6.46
N ILE A 227 -1.36 2.28 -6.08
CA ILE A 227 -0.22 1.86 -6.89
C ILE A 227 0.35 0.56 -6.32
N ASN A 228 0.52 -0.45 -7.18
CA ASN A 228 1.28 -1.66 -6.86
C ASN A 228 2.72 -1.51 -7.37
N PHE A 229 3.70 -1.78 -6.51
CA PHE A 229 5.13 -1.87 -6.82
C PHE A 229 5.62 -3.30 -6.61
N TRP A 230 6.45 -3.80 -7.52
CA TRP A 230 7.10 -5.10 -7.40
C TRP A 230 8.52 -5.04 -7.94
N ARG A 231 9.41 -5.92 -7.45
CA ARG A 231 10.77 -6.01 -7.99
C ARG A 231 10.73 -6.57 -9.41
N ASP A 232 11.39 -5.89 -10.33
CA ASP A 232 11.51 -6.31 -11.72
C ASP A 232 12.98 -6.41 -12.08
N LEU A 233 13.44 -7.62 -12.40
CA LEU A 233 14.85 -7.92 -12.62
C LEU A 233 15.41 -7.15 -13.83
N ASP A 234 14.58 -6.94 -14.85
CA ASP A 234 14.93 -6.12 -16.01
C ASP A 234 15.15 -4.65 -15.61
N THR A 235 14.29 -4.13 -14.72
CA THR A 235 14.42 -2.76 -14.20
C THR A 235 15.67 -2.60 -13.31
N LEU A 236 16.05 -3.64 -12.56
CA LEU A 236 17.30 -3.67 -11.79
C LEU A 236 18.54 -3.61 -12.70
N LEU A 237 18.54 -4.33 -13.82
CA LEU A 237 19.62 -4.30 -14.80
C LEU A 237 19.75 -2.91 -15.43
N GLU A 238 18.64 -2.33 -15.88
CA GLU A 238 18.60 -0.96 -16.43
C GLU A 238 19.12 0.08 -15.41
N ALA A 239 18.69 0.00 -14.15
CA ALA A 239 19.12 0.91 -13.09
C ALA A 239 20.63 0.79 -12.82
N ASN A 240 21.16 -0.43 -12.79
CA ASN A 240 22.58 -0.69 -12.57
C ASN A 240 23.45 -0.20 -13.74
N GLU A 241 22.99 -0.36 -14.99
CA GLU A 241 23.65 0.17 -16.17
C GLU A 241 23.68 1.71 -16.15
N CYS A 242 22.56 2.38 -15.85
CA CYS A 242 22.53 3.83 -15.71
C CYS A 242 23.45 4.34 -14.58
N MET A 243 23.52 3.64 -13.45
CA MET A 243 24.42 4.01 -12.35
C MET A 243 25.89 3.76 -12.69
N ALA A 244 26.21 2.72 -13.46
CA ALA A 244 27.55 2.47 -13.96
C ALA A 244 28.00 3.57 -14.94
N LEU A 245 27.13 3.97 -15.87
CA LEU A 245 27.39 5.04 -16.84
C LEU A 245 27.65 6.40 -16.15
N ASN A 246 26.84 6.77 -15.16
CA ASN A 246 27.01 8.01 -14.39
C ASN A 246 28.30 8.02 -13.55
N LYS A 247 28.79 6.85 -13.10
CA LYS A 247 30.09 6.74 -12.43
C LYS A 247 31.26 6.93 -13.39
N THR A 248 31.14 6.51 -14.65
CA THR A 248 32.15 6.75 -15.69
C THR A 248 32.14 8.18 -16.21
N GLU A 249 30.99 8.84 -16.31
CA GLU A 249 30.88 10.23 -16.78
C GLU A 249 31.40 11.27 -15.78
N ASN A 250 31.36 10.99 -14.46
CA ASN A 250 32.05 11.82 -13.46
C ASN A 250 33.59 11.77 -13.56
N GLY A 251 34.16 11.01 -14.50
CA GLY A 251 35.57 11.02 -14.86
C GLY A 251 35.93 11.84 -16.10
N LEU A 252 34.97 12.25 -16.94
CA LEU A 252 35.20 12.96 -18.20
C LEU A 252 34.01 13.87 -18.50
N ALA A 253 34.20 15.19 -18.35
CA ALA A 253 33.24 16.17 -18.84
C ALA A 253 33.14 16.10 -20.37
N THR A 254 31.94 15.90 -20.92
CA THR A 254 31.20 16.86 -21.79
C THR A 254 30.03 16.19 -22.54
N GLU A 255 28.98 17.00 -22.68
CA GLU A 255 27.90 17.01 -23.68
C GLU A 255 26.65 16.12 -23.52
N SER A 256 25.55 16.84 -23.29
CA SER A 256 24.16 16.42 -23.14
C SER A 256 23.54 15.90 -24.43
N THR A 257 22.81 14.79 -24.34
CA THR A 257 21.72 14.47 -25.27
C THR A 257 20.41 14.23 -24.50
N PRO A 258 19.25 14.57 -25.08
CA PRO A 258 18.00 14.67 -24.34
C PRO A 258 17.37 13.29 -24.10
N PHE A 259 17.02 13.01 -22.86
CA PHE A 259 16.21 11.84 -22.50
C PHE A 259 14.83 11.91 -23.16
N THR A 260 14.47 10.89 -23.94
CA THR A 260 13.11 10.66 -24.42
C THR A 260 12.30 9.91 -23.36
N PRO A 261 11.08 10.35 -23.01
CA PRO A 261 10.25 9.69 -22.02
C PRO A 261 9.44 8.58 -22.70
N PHE A 262 9.91 7.33 -22.61
CA PHE A 262 9.11 6.17 -23.01
C PHE A 262 8.63 5.36 -21.79
N SER A 263 7.30 5.20 -21.74
CA SER A 263 6.58 4.06 -21.17
C SER A 263 6.76 3.76 -19.68
N ILE A 264 6.34 4.68 -18.80
CA ILE A 264 6.28 4.47 -17.34
C ILE A 264 5.25 3.40 -16.93
N TRP A 265 4.32 3.04 -17.82
CA TRP A 265 3.24 2.08 -17.54
C TRP A 265 3.46 0.78 -18.32
N LYS A 266 4.02 -0.25 -17.68
CA LYS A 266 3.96 -1.61 -18.21
C LYS A 266 2.59 -2.21 -17.82
N TYR A 267 1.63 -2.19 -18.75
CA TYR A 267 0.44 -3.03 -18.67
C TYR A 267 0.85 -4.49 -18.87
N GLY A 268 1.16 -5.19 -17.77
CA GLY A 268 1.42 -6.62 -17.81
C GLY A 268 0.13 -7.43 -17.90
N LYS A 269 -0.24 -7.89 -19.11
CA LYS A 269 -0.85 -9.21 -19.27
C LYS A 269 0.31 -10.20 -19.45
N ARG A 270 0.65 -10.96 -18.41
CA ARG A 270 1.44 -12.17 -18.62
C ARG A 270 0.46 -13.28 -19.01
N ASN A 271 0.53 -13.71 -20.26
CA ASN A 271 0.03 -15.03 -20.63
C ASN A 271 0.99 -16.04 -20.01
N PHE A 272 0.56 -16.75 -18.97
CA PHE A 272 1.17 -18.03 -18.62
C PHE A 272 0.33 -19.10 -19.31
N ASN A 273 0.99 -19.86 -20.19
CA ASN A 273 0.44 -21.08 -20.79
C ASN A 273 0.18 -22.14 -19.73
#